data_AF-A0A031J3H5-F1
#
_entry.id   AF-A0A031J3H5-F1
#
_cell.length_a   1.000
_cell.length_b   1.000
_cell.length_c   1.000
_cell.angle_alpha   90.00
_cell.angle_beta   90.00
_cell.angle_gamma   90.00
#
_symmetry.space_group_name_H-M   'P 1'
#
loop_
_entity.id
_entity.type
_entity.pdbx_description
1 polymer ?
#
loop_
_entity_poly.entity_id
_entity_poly.type
_entity_poly.pdbx_seq_one_letter_code
_entity_poly.pdbx_strand_id
1 'polypeptide(L)'
;MNANLSSIESATKRPVDRSPGSSFDAFYKSGLRVLRHLLRNPMTLAGLLVALLLVVVAAFAPWIATHDPVVQNLAGALQAPGSAHWFGTDEYGRDIFSRLVYGSRITLYIIALVTVIVGPIGLFIGTVSGYFGGAVDTVFMRLTDIFISFPSLVLALAFIAALGPGLEHAVVAIALTSWPPIARLARAETLSLRNADFVVAVELQGASPARIILRHIVPMCLSSVIIRLTMNMAGIILTAAALGFLGLGAQAPLPEWGAMISTGRRYMLECWWLVAVPGAAIMLVSLAFNLLGDGLRDILDPRSE
;
A
#
# COMPACT_ATOMS: atom_id res chain seq x y z
N MET A 1 39.58 -65.73 -21.87
CA MET A 1 39.19 -65.21 -23.20
C MET A 1 37.83 -64.56 -23.04
N ASN A 2 37.76 -63.27 -23.35
CA ASN A 2 36.60 -62.38 -23.52
C ASN A 2 35.81 -61.93 -22.28
N ALA A 3 36.09 -60.66 -21.95
CA ALA A 3 35.25 -59.72 -21.24
C ALA A 3 33.86 -59.60 -21.88
N ASN A 4 32.82 -59.40 -21.06
CA ASN A 4 31.55 -58.87 -21.52
C ASN A 4 31.25 -57.55 -20.79
N LEU A 5 31.43 -56.49 -21.56
CA LEU A 5 31.14 -55.09 -21.31
C LEU A 5 29.63 -54.83 -21.39
N SER A 6 28.85 -55.17 -20.37
CA SER A 6 27.42 -54.83 -20.35
C SER A 6 26.96 -54.09 -19.08
N SER A 7 27.90 -53.55 -18.29
CA SER A 7 27.62 -52.94 -16.98
C SER A 7 27.66 -51.41 -16.94
N ILE A 8 27.56 -50.68 -18.07
CA ILE A 8 27.77 -49.21 -18.06
C ILE A 8 26.66 -48.36 -18.74
N GLU A 9 25.64 -48.91 -19.39
CA GLU A 9 24.63 -48.08 -20.12
C GLU A 9 23.23 -48.04 -19.49
N SER A 10 23.10 -47.48 -18.28
CA SER A 10 21.77 -46.98 -17.84
C SER A 10 21.79 -45.78 -16.90
N ALA A 11 22.93 -45.11 -16.75
CA ALA A 11 23.04 -43.85 -16.03
C ALA A 11 23.15 -42.69 -17.02
N THR A 12 22.04 -42.07 -17.39
CA THR A 12 21.89 -40.61 -17.69
C THR A 12 20.61 -40.33 -18.50
N LYS A 13 19.50 -40.14 -17.80
CA LYS A 13 18.51 -39.14 -18.22
C LYS A 13 18.42 -38.10 -17.12
N ARG A 14 19.41 -37.20 -17.08
CA ARG A 14 19.24 -35.91 -16.39
C ARG A 14 18.12 -35.18 -17.15
N PRO A 15 17.09 -34.64 -16.48
CA PRO A 15 16.13 -33.80 -17.16
C PRO A 15 16.88 -32.62 -17.76
N VAL A 16 16.65 -32.45 -19.06
CA VAL A 16 17.20 -31.41 -19.92
C VAL A 16 17.04 -30.05 -19.26
N ASP A 17 18.16 -29.33 -19.24
CA ASP A 17 18.34 -27.91 -18.94
C ASP A 17 17.10 -27.08 -19.31
N ARG A 18 16.35 -26.63 -18.28
CA ARG A 18 15.35 -25.59 -18.47
C ARG A 18 16.10 -24.27 -18.43
N SER A 19 16.43 -23.76 -19.62
CA SER A 19 16.80 -22.36 -19.83
C SER A 19 15.95 -21.46 -18.92
N PRO A 20 16.54 -20.53 -18.15
CA PRO A 20 15.75 -19.61 -17.36
C PRO A 20 14.88 -18.81 -18.34
N GLY A 21 13.58 -19.07 -18.32
CA GLY A 21 12.60 -18.22 -19.01
C GLY A 21 12.90 -16.78 -18.62
N SER A 22 12.83 -15.87 -19.59
CA SER A 22 13.14 -14.47 -19.41
C SER A 22 12.52 -13.94 -18.10
N SER A 23 13.18 -13.01 -17.41
CA SER A 23 12.65 -12.39 -16.19
C SER A 23 11.19 -11.90 -16.33
N PHE A 24 10.77 -11.59 -17.56
CA PHE A 24 9.39 -11.28 -17.96
C PHE A 24 8.43 -12.48 -17.89
N ASP A 25 8.84 -13.67 -18.32
CA ASP A 25 7.99 -14.88 -18.25
C ASP A 25 7.76 -15.33 -16.81
N ALA A 26 8.77 -15.17 -15.95
CA ALA A 26 8.65 -15.43 -14.52
C ALA A 26 7.69 -14.44 -13.84
N PHE A 27 7.77 -13.16 -14.21
CA PHE A 27 6.86 -12.11 -13.74
C PHE A 27 5.41 -12.38 -14.21
N TYR A 28 5.21 -12.71 -15.48
CA TYR A 28 3.88 -13.00 -16.05
C TYR A 28 3.23 -14.25 -15.43
N LYS A 29 4.00 -15.33 -15.25
CA LYS A 29 3.51 -16.56 -14.60
C LYS A 29 3.21 -16.35 -13.10
N SER A 30 3.96 -15.49 -12.42
CA SER A 30 3.64 -15.10 -11.04
C SER A 30 2.37 -14.25 -10.99
N GLY A 31 2.18 -13.30 -11.91
CA GLY A 31 0.94 -12.51 -12.02
C GLY A 31 -0.31 -13.35 -12.27
N LEU A 32 -0.23 -14.35 -13.17
CA LEU A 32 -1.33 -15.27 -13.45
C LEU A 32 -1.68 -16.18 -12.27
N ARG A 33 -0.67 -16.63 -11.50
CA ARG A 33 -0.89 -17.41 -10.27
C ARG A 33 -1.58 -16.57 -9.20
N VAL A 34 -1.11 -15.33 -9.01
CA VAL A 34 -1.75 -14.36 -8.12
C VAL A 34 -3.20 -14.15 -8.53
N LEU A 35 -3.46 -13.80 -9.80
CA LEU A 35 -4.81 -13.55 -10.29
C LEU A 35 -5.75 -14.75 -10.10
N ARG A 36 -5.29 -15.98 -10.39
CA ARG A 36 -6.09 -17.19 -10.20
C ARG A 36 -6.42 -17.44 -8.73
N HIS A 37 -5.49 -17.14 -7.81
CA HIS A 37 -5.73 -17.31 -6.38
C HIS A 37 -6.64 -16.22 -5.82
N LEU A 38 -6.46 -14.96 -6.24
CA LEU A 38 -7.35 -13.84 -5.91
C LEU A 38 -8.81 -14.13 -6.31
N LEU A 39 -9.03 -14.75 -7.47
CA LEU A 39 -10.36 -15.11 -7.96
C LEU A 39 -10.99 -16.32 -7.24
N ARG A 40 -10.20 -17.09 -6.47
CA ARG A 40 -10.66 -18.31 -5.80
C ARG A 40 -11.15 -18.05 -4.37
N ASN A 41 -10.64 -17.00 -3.72
CA ASN A 41 -11.09 -16.58 -2.39
C ASN A 41 -12.16 -15.48 -2.52
N PRO A 42 -13.41 -15.73 -2.08
CA PRO A 42 -14.50 -14.75 -2.21
C PRO A 42 -14.25 -13.45 -1.45
N MET A 43 -13.53 -13.50 -0.32
CA MET A 43 -13.23 -12.31 0.49
C MET A 43 -12.21 -11.41 -0.21
N THR A 44 -11.17 -12.01 -0.77
CA THR A 44 -10.15 -11.30 -1.55
C THR A 44 -10.73 -10.73 -2.83
N LEU A 45 -11.62 -11.48 -3.50
CA LEU A 45 -12.35 -10.99 -4.67
C LEU A 45 -13.23 -9.79 -4.34
N ALA A 46 -13.95 -9.83 -3.22
CA ALA A 46 -14.76 -8.69 -2.77
C ALA A 46 -13.89 -7.44 -2.52
N GLY A 47 -12.74 -7.60 -1.85
CA GLY A 47 -11.78 -6.52 -1.66
C GLY A 47 -11.25 -5.95 -2.98
N LEU A 48 -10.90 -6.83 -3.93
CA LEU A 48 -10.45 -6.43 -5.27
C LEU A 48 -11.53 -5.64 -6.03
N LEU A 49 -12.79 -6.09 -5.98
CA LEU A 49 -13.90 -5.43 -6.65
C LEU A 49 -14.16 -4.03 -6.08
N VAL A 50 -14.10 -3.86 -4.76
CA VAL A 50 -14.28 -2.55 -4.12
C VAL A 50 -13.10 -1.63 -4.42
N ALA A 51 -11.86 -2.14 -4.40
CA ALA A 51 -10.69 -1.35 -4.79
C ALA A 51 -10.76 -0.91 -6.26
N LEU A 52 -11.20 -1.80 -7.17
CA LEU A 52 -11.41 -1.46 -8.58
C LEU A 52 -12.52 -0.43 -8.74
N LEU A 53 -13.64 -0.60 -8.03
CA LEU A 53 -14.73 0.37 -8.02
C LEU A 53 -14.24 1.75 -7.55
N LEU A 54 -13.42 1.81 -6.51
CA LEU A 54 -12.82 3.05 -6.03
C LEU A 54 -11.99 3.74 -7.12
N VAL A 55 -11.15 2.98 -7.84
CA VAL A 55 -10.35 3.50 -8.96
C VAL A 55 -11.24 4.01 -10.09
N VAL A 56 -12.30 3.28 -10.45
CA VAL A 56 -13.26 3.68 -11.49
C VAL A 56 -13.99 4.96 -11.09
N VAL A 57 -14.50 5.03 -9.85
CA VAL A 57 -15.18 6.21 -9.31
C VAL A 57 -14.26 7.42 -9.29
N ALA A 58 -13.00 7.25 -8.88
CA ALA A 58 -12.01 8.32 -8.88
C ALA A 58 -11.67 8.77 -10.31
N ALA A 59 -11.41 7.84 -11.24
CA ALA A 59 -11.07 8.16 -12.62
C ALA A 59 -12.20 8.96 -13.29
N PHE A 60 -13.43 8.50 -13.15
CA PHE A 60 -14.61 9.09 -13.77
C PHE A 60 -15.37 10.07 -12.87
N ALA A 61 -14.75 10.57 -11.80
CA ALA A 61 -15.39 11.50 -10.87
C ALA A 61 -16.09 12.71 -11.54
N PRO A 62 -15.52 13.38 -12.57
CA PRO A 62 -16.19 14.50 -13.22
C PRO A 62 -17.44 14.12 -14.01
N TRP A 63 -17.62 12.83 -14.34
CA TRP A 63 -18.80 12.32 -15.04
C TRP A 63 -19.80 11.63 -14.10
N ILE A 64 -19.32 11.14 -12.96
CA ILE A 64 -20.16 10.49 -11.94
C ILE A 64 -20.75 11.53 -10.98
N ALA A 65 -20.01 12.59 -10.64
CA ALA A 65 -20.49 13.64 -9.76
C ALA A 65 -21.69 14.36 -10.38
N THR A 66 -22.74 14.57 -9.59
CA THR A 66 -23.96 15.24 -10.03
C THR A 66 -23.84 16.76 -9.97
N HIS A 67 -22.99 17.26 -9.07
CA HIS A 67 -22.78 18.68 -8.82
C HIS A 67 -21.29 19.00 -8.67
N ASP A 68 -20.95 20.28 -8.72
CA ASP A 68 -19.61 20.73 -8.36
C ASP A 68 -19.37 20.50 -6.85
N PRO A 69 -18.30 19.78 -6.44
CA PRO A 69 -18.04 19.43 -5.05
C PRO A 69 -17.62 20.62 -4.17
N VAL A 70 -17.30 21.78 -4.77
CA VAL A 70 -16.78 22.97 -4.09
C VAL A 70 -17.80 24.11 -4.05
N VAL A 71 -18.68 24.21 -5.04
CA VAL A 71 -19.68 25.30 -5.13
C VAL A 71 -20.62 25.29 -3.92
N GLN A 72 -20.69 26.44 -3.23
CA GLN A 72 -21.51 26.63 -2.05
C GLN A 72 -22.87 27.23 -2.40
N ASN A 73 -23.92 26.77 -1.71
CA ASN A 73 -25.27 27.31 -1.82
C ASN A 73 -25.94 27.32 -0.43
N LEU A 74 -25.75 28.40 0.33
CA LEU A 74 -26.26 28.48 1.72
C LEU A 74 -27.78 28.36 1.81
N ALA A 75 -28.53 28.73 0.76
CA ALA A 75 -29.98 28.57 0.75
C ALA A 75 -30.42 27.09 0.76
N GLY A 76 -29.53 26.18 0.35
CA GLY A 76 -29.74 24.74 0.38
C GLY A 76 -28.85 24.01 1.39
N ALA A 77 -28.39 24.68 2.44
CA ALA A 77 -27.57 24.04 3.48
C ALA A 77 -28.37 23.01 4.30
N LEU A 78 -27.70 21.94 4.73
CA LEU A 78 -28.24 20.88 5.60
C LEU A 78 -29.54 20.24 5.07
N GLN A 79 -29.69 20.12 3.75
CA GLN A 79 -30.80 19.40 3.14
C GLN A 79 -30.61 17.89 3.31
N ALA A 80 -31.68 17.22 3.73
CA ALA A 80 -31.71 15.77 3.85
C ALA A 80 -31.52 15.07 2.49
N PRO A 81 -31.06 13.80 2.48
CA PRO A 81 -30.97 12.99 1.28
C PRO A 81 -32.29 12.97 0.48
N GLY A 82 -32.19 13.21 -0.83
CA GLY A 82 -33.33 13.30 -1.72
C GLY A 82 -32.95 13.18 -3.20
N SER A 83 -33.91 13.36 -4.10
CA SER A 83 -33.70 13.23 -5.54
C SER A 83 -32.75 14.29 -6.11
N ALA A 84 -32.74 15.50 -5.54
CA ALA A 84 -31.82 16.56 -5.91
C ALA A 84 -30.40 16.30 -5.39
N HIS A 85 -30.27 15.83 -4.15
CA HIS A 85 -29.00 15.55 -3.47
C HIS A 85 -29.04 14.15 -2.87
N TRP A 86 -28.46 13.15 -3.55
CA TRP A 86 -28.63 11.73 -3.20
C TRP A 86 -28.21 11.39 -1.77
N PHE A 87 -27.19 12.08 -1.25
CA PHE A 87 -26.71 11.95 0.13
C PHE A 87 -26.89 13.25 0.95
N GLY A 88 -27.74 14.15 0.48
CA GLY A 88 -27.99 15.44 1.10
C GLY A 88 -26.88 16.46 0.87
N THR A 89 -26.99 17.59 1.55
CA THR A 89 -26.00 18.68 1.48
C THR A 89 -25.36 18.94 2.84
N ASP A 90 -24.18 19.57 2.81
CA ASP A 90 -23.45 19.99 4.01
C ASP A 90 -23.86 21.36 4.56
N GLU A 91 -23.15 21.83 5.59
CA GLU A 91 -23.39 23.13 6.23
C GLU A 91 -23.18 24.34 5.30
N TYR A 92 -22.58 24.14 4.13
CA TYR A 92 -22.40 25.15 3.08
C TYR A 92 -23.29 24.88 1.85
N GLY A 93 -24.18 23.91 1.92
CA GLY A 93 -25.05 23.50 0.82
C GLY A 93 -24.35 22.78 -0.33
N ARG A 94 -23.15 22.22 -0.08
CA ARG A 94 -22.42 21.42 -1.07
C ARG A 94 -22.96 19.99 -1.09
N ASP A 95 -23.06 19.39 -2.27
CA ASP A 95 -23.57 18.04 -2.45
C ASP A 95 -22.62 16.97 -1.87
N ILE A 96 -23.10 16.19 -0.91
CA ILE A 96 -22.29 15.16 -0.22
C ILE A 96 -21.86 14.03 -1.15
N PHE A 97 -22.72 13.64 -2.09
CA PHE A 97 -22.40 12.58 -3.05
C PHE A 97 -21.23 12.98 -3.96
N SER A 98 -21.27 14.17 -4.53
CA SER A 98 -20.22 14.72 -5.39
C SER A 98 -18.91 14.89 -4.61
N ARG A 99 -18.99 15.36 -3.36
CA ARG A 99 -17.83 15.42 -2.45
C ARG A 99 -17.28 14.03 -2.16
N LEU A 100 -18.13 13.02 -1.93
CA LEU A 100 -17.70 11.64 -1.69
C LEU A 100 -16.95 11.07 -2.90
N VAL A 101 -17.50 11.27 -4.10
CA VAL A 101 -16.91 10.85 -5.38
C VAL A 101 -15.56 11.52 -5.61
N TYR A 102 -15.44 12.83 -5.43
CA TYR A 102 -14.15 13.52 -5.56
C TYR A 102 -13.17 13.16 -4.44
N GLY A 103 -13.66 12.85 -3.23
CA GLY A 103 -12.82 12.41 -2.13
C GLY A 103 -12.11 11.08 -2.39
N SER A 104 -12.70 10.21 -3.23
CA SER A 104 -12.00 9.00 -3.70
C SER A 104 -10.67 9.32 -4.40
N ARG A 105 -10.58 10.44 -5.14
CA ARG A 105 -9.33 10.89 -5.76
C ARG A 105 -8.30 11.29 -4.72
N ILE A 106 -8.72 12.00 -3.67
CA ILE A 106 -7.83 12.42 -2.58
C ILE A 106 -7.32 11.20 -1.81
N THR A 107 -8.18 10.22 -1.51
CA THR A 107 -7.77 8.96 -0.88
C THR A 107 -6.76 8.21 -1.73
N LEU A 108 -7.01 8.04 -3.04
CA LEU A 108 -6.08 7.40 -3.96
C LEU A 108 -4.75 8.16 -4.09
N TYR A 109 -4.81 9.49 -4.11
CA TYR A 109 -3.62 10.34 -4.12
C TYR A 109 -2.74 10.10 -2.89
N ILE A 110 -3.33 10.10 -1.70
CA ILE A 110 -2.60 9.87 -0.44
C ILE A 110 -1.95 8.49 -0.45
N ILE A 111 -2.70 7.42 -0.74
CA ILE A 111 -2.12 6.06 -0.72
C ILE A 111 -1.02 5.91 -1.77
N ALA A 112 -1.17 6.51 -2.96
CA ALA A 112 -0.17 6.42 -4.02
C ALA A 112 1.12 7.14 -3.61
N LEU A 113 1.01 8.38 -3.12
CA LEU A 113 2.17 9.19 -2.76
C LEU A 113 2.91 8.61 -1.55
N VAL A 114 2.19 8.17 -0.51
CA VAL A 114 2.79 7.47 0.63
C VAL A 114 3.50 6.20 0.17
N THR A 115 2.88 5.39 -0.69
CA THR A 115 3.47 4.13 -1.18
C THR A 115 4.76 4.37 -1.97
N VAL A 116 4.77 5.37 -2.85
CA VAL A 116 5.92 5.75 -3.69
C VAL A 116 7.09 6.28 -2.85
N ILE A 117 6.83 6.90 -1.70
CA ILE A 117 7.88 7.38 -0.79
C ILE A 117 8.37 6.24 0.11
N VAL A 118 7.44 5.53 0.72
CA VAL A 118 7.72 4.50 1.74
C VAL A 118 8.44 3.29 1.15
N GLY A 119 8.03 2.84 -0.04
CA GLY A 119 8.60 1.66 -0.70
C GLY A 119 10.12 1.78 -0.91
N PRO A 120 10.60 2.80 -1.64
CA PRO A 120 12.03 3.02 -1.87
C PRO A 120 12.83 3.25 -0.58
N ILE A 121 12.32 4.04 0.37
CA ILE A 121 13.01 4.29 1.65
C ILE A 121 13.17 3.00 2.44
N GLY A 122 12.07 2.25 2.60
CA GLY A 122 12.09 0.97 3.30
C GLY A 122 13.00 -0.05 2.62
N LEU A 123 12.88 -0.18 1.30
CA LEU A 123 13.70 -1.12 0.52
C LEU A 123 15.19 -0.75 0.58
N PHE A 124 15.54 0.52 0.49
CA PHE A 124 16.91 0.99 0.63
C PHE A 124 17.49 0.67 2.01
N ILE A 125 16.80 1.08 3.08
CA ILE A 125 17.26 0.84 4.46
C ILE A 125 17.37 -0.66 4.74
N GLY A 126 16.38 -1.45 4.31
CA GLY A 126 16.36 -2.89 4.51
C GLY A 126 17.46 -3.63 3.77
N THR A 127 17.64 -3.35 2.47
CA THR A 127 18.68 -4.02 1.66
C THR A 127 20.09 -3.62 2.07
N VAL A 128 20.32 -2.34 2.39
CA VAL A 128 21.63 -1.88 2.88
C VAL A 128 21.96 -2.50 4.25
N SER A 129 21.02 -2.49 5.19
CA SER A 129 21.23 -3.10 6.52
C SER A 129 21.48 -4.60 6.44
N GLY A 130 20.69 -5.34 5.65
CA GLY A 130 20.83 -6.78 5.50
C GLY A 130 22.11 -7.20 4.77
N TYR A 131 22.53 -6.45 3.74
CA TYR A 131 23.73 -6.77 2.97
C TYR A 131 25.01 -6.54 3.77
N PHE A 132 25.19 -5.32 4.33
CA PHE A 132 26.43 -4.98 5.04
C PHE A 132 26.52 -5.62 6.43
N GLY A 133 25.40 -5.86 7.11
CA GLY A 133 25.41 -6.44 8.45
C GLY A 133 26.11 -5.57 9.51
N GLY A 134 26.43 -6.19 10.65
CA GLY A 134 27.29 -5.60 11.69
C GLY A 134 26.78 -4.26 12.25
N ALA A 135 27.67 -3.25 12.23
CA ALA A 135 27.35 -1.93 12.77
C ALA A 135 26.31 -1.17 11.93
N VAL A 136 26.35 -1.30 10.60
CA VAL A 136 25.39 -0.65 9.68
C VAL A 136 23.98 -1.17 9.96
N ASP A 137 23.87 -2.49 10.07
CA ASP A 137 22.62 -3.15 10.42
C ASP A 137 22.10 -2.68 11.79
N THR A 138 22.98 -2.68 12.79
CA THR A 138 22.64 -2.23 14.15
C THR A 138 22.11 -0.80 14.14
N VAL A 139 22.78 0.15 13.47
CA VAL A 139 22.35 1.56 13.44
C VAL A 139 20.98 1.71 12.76
N PHE A 140 20.79 1.12 11.58
CA PHE A 140 19.52 1.23 10.86
C PHE A 140 18.38 0.53 11.59
N MET A 141 18.61 -0.64 12.18
CA MET A 141 17.58 -1.34 12.95
C MET A 141 17.27 -0.65 14.26
N ARG A 142 18.25 -0.02 14.93
CA ARG A 142 17.97 0.82 16.11
C ARG A 142 17.12 2.03 15.75
N LEU A 143 17.42 2.71 14.64
CA LEU A 143 16.59 3.81 14.15
C LEU A 143 15.16 3.33 13.84
N THR A 144 15.04 2.20 13.14
CA THR A 144 13.77 1.54 12.83
C THR A 144 12.98 1.25 14.11
N ASP A 145 13.61 0.64 15.11
CA ASP A 145 12.97 0.28 16.38
C ASP A 145 12.51 1.51 17.19
N ILE A 146 13.21 2.65 17.11
CA ILE A 146 12.76 3.91 17.70
C ILE A 146 11.41 4.31 17.10
N PHE A 147 11.27 4.31 15.77
CA PHE A 147 10.02 4.71 15.11
C PHE A 147 8.85 3.77 15.43
N ILE A 148 9.09 2.45 15.50
CA ILE A 148 8.06 1.46 15.85
C ILE A 148 7.65 1.53 17.32
N SER A 149 8.53 2.01 18.20
CA SER A 149 8.22 2.12 19.63
C SER A 149 7.14 3.16 19.91
N PHE A 150 6.94 4.12 19.01
CA PHE A 150 5.85 5.09 19.10
C PHE A 150 4.62 4.63 18.31
N PRO A 151 3.41 4.85 18.83
CA PRO A 151 2.19 4.69 18.03
C PRO A 151 2.26 5.57 16.78
N SER A 152 2.02 4.99 15.60
CA SER A 152 2.18 5.67 14.30
C SER A 152 1.37 6.97 14.21
N LEU A 153 0.13 6.96 14.72
CA LEU A 153 -0.73 8.14 14.74
C LEU A 153 -0.14 9.26 15.62
N VAL A 154 0.37 8.93 16.81
CA VAL A 154 0.96 9.92 17.73
C VAL A 154 2.19 10.55 17.10
N LEU A 155 3.04 9.74 16.48
CA LEU A 155 4.24 10.23 15.81
C LEU A 155 3.89 11.07 14.56
N ALA A 156 2.88 10.67 13.79
CA ALA A 156 2.40 11.45 12.65
C ALA A 156 1.84 12.82 13.09
N LEU A 157 1.10 12.87 14.21
CA LEU A 157 0.63 14.13 14.80
C LEU A 157 1.80 15.03 15.22
N ALA A 158 2.85 14.48 15.82
CA ALA A 158 4.04 15.25 16.18
C ALA A 158 4.73 15.86 14.95
N PHE A 159 4.85 15.11 13.85
CA PHE A 159 5.42 15.65 12.60
C PHE A 159 4.53 16.73 11.98
N ILE A 160 3.21 16.56 11.95
CA ILE A 160 2.32 17.59 11.41
C ILE A 160 2.31 18.83 12.29
N ALA A 161 2.41 18.70 13.62
CA ALA A 161 2.53 19.86 14.50
C ALA A 161 3.77 20.70 14.16
N ALA A 162 4.85 20.08 13.67
CA ALA A 162 6.05 20.78 13.23
C ALA A 162 5.94 21.33 11.78
N LEU A 163 5.32 20.58 10.87
CA LEU A 163 5.20 20.94 9.44
C LEU A 163 4.04 21.90 9.15
N GLY A 164 3.04 21.95 10.03
CA GLY A 164 1.79 22.66 9.83
C GLY A 164 0.72 21.82 9.10
N PRO A 165 -0.56 22.21 9.17
CA PRO A 165 -1.65 21.47 8.54
C PRO A 165 -1.57 21.53 7.02
N GLY A 166 -1.97 20.45 6.34
CA GLY A 166 -2.00 20.39 4.88
C GLY A 166 -1.97 18.96 4.35
N LEU A 167 -2.51 18.76 3.14
CA LEU A 167 -2.54 17.45 2.49
C LEU A 167 -1.13 16.89 2.32
N GLU A 168 -0.21 17.67 1.76
CA GLU A 168 1.18 17.25 1.53
C GLU A 168 1.94 16.96 2.84
N HIS A 169 1.78 17.82 3.84
CA HIS A 169 2.40 17.61 5.15
C HIS A 169 1.88 16.34 5.84
N ALA A 170 0.58 16.05 5.71
CA ALA A 170 0.00 14.81 6.19
C ALA A 170 0.59 13.59 5.48
N VAL A 171 0.75 13.63 4.15
CA VAL A 171 1.43 12.55 3.41
C VAL A 171 2.85 12.34 3.92
N VAL A 172 3.63 13.41 4.07
CA VAL A 172 5.02 13.32 4.57
C VAL A 172 5.05 12.72 5.97
N ALA A 173 4.18 13.16 6.88
CA ALA A 173 4.10 12.64 8.24
C ALA A 173 3.72 11.14 8.27
N ILE A 174 2.77 10.71 7.43
CA ILE A 174 2.41 9.29 7.32
C ILE A 174 3.58 8.49 6.73
N ALA A 175 4.25 9.01 5.71
CA ALA A 175 5.38 8.32 5.07
C ALA A 175 6.55 8.13 6.03
N LEU A 176 6.89 9.15 6.83
CA LEU A 176 7.94 9.10 7.84
C LEU A 176 7.66 8.07 8.96
N THR A 177 6.41 7.71 9.18
CA THR A 177 6.01 6.74 10.22
C THR A 177 5.75 5.34 9.67
N SER A 178 5.60 5.18 8.36
CA SER A 178 5.13 3.93 7.73
C SER A 178 6.22 3.09 7.05
N TRP A 179 7.42 3.62 6.86
CA TRP A 179 8.57 2.90 6.29
C TRP A 179 9.20 1.78 7.14
N PRO A 180 9.20 1.82 8.48
CA PRO A 180 9.97 0.86 9.27
C PRO A 180 9.58 -0.62 9.07
N PRO A 181 8.28 -0.98 8.96
CA PRO A 181 7.89 -2.37 8.69
C PRO A 181 8.37 -2.89 7.32
N ILE A 182 8.47 -2.01 6.32
CA ILE A 182 8.99 -2.36 4.98
C ILE A 182 10.50 -2.60 5.05
N ALA A 183 11.23 -1.75 5.80
CA ALA A 183 12.66 -1.93 6.01
C ALA A 183 12.99 -3.26 6.68
N ARG A 184 12.24 -3.67 7.71
CA ARG A 184 12.47 -4.96 8.38
C ARG A 184 12.19 -6.15 7.48
N LEU A 185 11.17 -6.07 6.63
CA LEU A 185 10.89 -7.12 5.64
C LEU A 185 12.05 -7.25 4.63
N ALA A 186 12.42 -6.13 3.99
CA ALA A 186 13.50 -6.13 3.00
C ALA A 186 14.84 -6.57 3.61
N ARG A 187 15.12 -6.22 4.87
CA ARG A 187 16.29 -6.73 5.61
C ARG A 187 16.24 -8.24 5.79
N ALA A 188 15.12 -8.79 6.25
CA ALA A 188 15.00 -10.23 6.50
C ALA A 188 15.24 -11.04 5.22
N GLU A 189 14.69 -10.59 4.08
CA GLU A 189 14.93 -11.21 2.78
C GLU A 189 16.36 -11.01 2.29
N THR A 190 16.94 -9.84 2.53
CA THR A 190 18.33 -9.60 2.13
C THR A 190 19.29 -10.49 2.90
N LEU A 191 19.04 -10.74 4.19
CA LEU A 191 19.86 -11.64 5.00
C LEU A 191 19.84 -13.09 4.47
N SER A 192 18.70 -13.57 3.95
CA SER A 192 18.63 -14.90 3.35
C SER A 192 19.30 -14.94 1.97
N LEU A 193 19.18 -13.86 1.18
CA LEU A 193 19.78 -13.76 -0.16
C LEU A 193 21.28 -13.53 -0.14
N ARG A 194 21.82 -12.83 0.88
CA ARG A 194 23.23 -12.45 0.96
C ARG A 194 24.18 -13.65 0.84
N ASN A 195 23.81 -14.78 1.44
CA ASN A 195 24.65 -15.98 1.45
C ASN A 195 24.27 -16.98 0.35
N ALA A 196 23.46 -16.57 -0.64
CA ALA A 196 23.06 -17.46 -1.73
C ALA A 196 24.18 -17.64 -2.76
N ASP A 197 24.29 -18.84 -3.34
CA ASP A 197 25.37 -19.22 -4.26
C ASP A 197 25.55 -18.24 -5.44
N PHE A 198 24.45 -17.69 -5.96
CA PHE A 198 24.49 -16.72 -7.07
C PHE A 198 25.11 -15.38 -6.65
N VAL A 199 24.90 -14.93 -5.40
CA VAL A 199 25.50 -13.69 -4.88
C VAL A 199 27.01 -13.88 -4.73
N VAL A 200 27.42 -15.00 -4.12
CA VAL A 200 28.83 -15.36 -3.98
C VAL A 200 29.52 -15.47 -5.34
N ALA A 201 28.88 -16.10 -6.33
CA ALA A 201 29.41 -16.21 -7.68
C ALA A 201 29.60 -14.84 -8.37
N VAL A 202 28.69 -13.89 -8.14
CA VAL A 202 28.78 -12.52 -8.68
C VAL A 202 29.84 -11.70 -7.94
N GLU A 203 30.02 -11.91 -6.64
CA GLU A 203 31.10 -11.31 -5.85
C GLU A 203 32.48 -11.78 -6.33
N LEU A 204 32.63 -13.08 -6.60
CA LEU A 204 33.87 -13.66 -7.15
C LEU A 204 34.22 -13.12 -8.55
N GLN A 205 33.23 -12.62 -9.29
CA GLN A 205 33.43 -11.93 -10.57
C GLN A 205 33.84 -10.45 -10.41
N GLY A 206 34.03 -9.97 -9.18
CA GLY A 206 34.47 -8.60 -8.90
C GLY A 206 33.36 -7.55 -8.98
N ALA A 207 32.09 -7.95 -8.84
CA ALA A 207 30.99 -7.00 -8.77
C ALA A 207 31.06 -6.15 -7.49
N SER A 208 30.80 -4.85 -7.59
CA SER A 208 30.74 -3.98 -6.42
C SER A 208 29.48 -4.25 -5.57
N PRO A 209 29.53 -4.01 -4.24
CA PRO A 209 28.37 -4.12 -3.35
C PRO A 209 27.11 -3.42 -3.87
N ALA A 210 27.26 -2.19 -4.38
CA ALA A 210 26.14 -1.43 -4.93
C ALA A 210 25.52 -2.10 -6.17
N ARG A 211 26.33 -2.74 -7.03
CA ARG A 211 25.85 -3.48 -8.20
C ARG A 211 25.10 -4.74 -7.78
N ILE A 212 25.57 -5.44 -6.75
CA ILE A 212 24.92 -6.63 -6.20
C ILE A 212 23.55 -6.25 -5.61
N ILE A 213 23.53 -5.23 -4.76
CA ILE A 213 22.29 -4.74 -4.13
C ILE A 213 21.28 -4.31 -5.18
N LEU A 214 21.63 -3.39 -6.09
CA LEU A 214 20.67 -2.78 -7.01
C LEU A 214 20.22 -3.72 -8.13
N ARG A 215 21.10 -4.61 -8.61
CA ARG A 215 20.82 -5.44 -9.80
C ARG A 215 20.34 -6.84 -9.47
N HIS A 216 20.61 -7.33 -8.26
CA HIS A 216 20.28 -8.70 -7.86
C HIS A 216 19.34 -8.74 -6.66
N ILE A 217 19.68 -8.07 -5.56
CA ILE A 217 18.91 -8.17 -4.30
C ILE A 217 17.61 -7.36 -4.38
N VAL A 218 17.69 -6.07 -4.75
CA VAL A 218 16.56 -5.15 -4.83
C VAL A 218 15.43 -5.68 -5.72
N PRO A 219 15.68 -6.17 -6.95
CA PRO A 219 14.63 -6.73 -7.79
C PRO A 219 13.92 -7.95 -7.18
N MET A 220 14.63 -8.76 -6.39
CA MET A 220 14.05 -9.92 -5.73
C MET A 220 13.15 -9.51 -4.56
N CYS A 221 13.61 -8.56 -3.72
CA CYS A 221 12.83 -8.04 -2.60
C CYS A 221 11.62 -7.19 -3.05
N LEU A 222 11.67 -6.62 -4.26
CA LEU A 222 10.62 -5.72 -4.75
C LEU A 222 9.24 -6.39 -4.78
N SER A 223 9.18 -7.68 -5.11
CA SER A 223 7.90 -8.42 -5.16
C SER A 223 7.21 -8.47 -3.79
N SER A 224 7.95 -8.84 -2.74
CA SER A 224 7.44 -8.90 -1.38
C SER A 224 7.15 -7.52 -0.79
N VAL A 225 7.98 -6.52 -1.13
CA VAL A 225 7.77 -5.13 -0.72
C VAL A 225 6.48 -4.57 -1.32
N ILE A 226 6.21 -4.78 -2.62
CA ILE A 226 4.97 -4.34 -3.26
C ILE A 226 3.77 -4.95 -2.56
N ILE A 227 3.79 -6.26 -2.29
CA ILE A 227 2.69 -6.93 -1.61
C ILE A 227 2.50 -6.36 -0.20
N ARG A 228 3.58 -6.17 0.54
CA ARG A 228 3.51 -5.61 1.90
C ARG A 228 3.00 -4.16 1.90
N LEU A 229 3.34 -3.37 0.90
CA LEU A 229 2.81 -2.01 0.74
C LEU A 229 1.30 -2.05 0.53
N THR A 230 0.78 -2.94 -0.32
CA THR A 230 -0.66 -3.13 -0.51
C THR A 230 -1.37 -3.48 0.79
N MET A 231 -0.80 -4.38 1.60
CA MET A 231 -1.36 -4.74 2.90
C MET A 231 -1.43 -3.56 3.89
N ASN A 232 -0.53 -2.58 3.77
CA ASN A 232 -0.47 -1.44 4.68
C ASN A 232 -1.41 -0.29 4.27
N MET A 233 -2.02 -0.35 3.08
CA MET A 233 -2.88 0.73 2.56
C MET A 233 -4.06 1.04 3.48
N ALA A 234 -4.68 0.03 4.07
CA ALA A 234 -5.80 0.23 5.00
C ALA A 234 -5.42 1.08 6.22
N GLY A 235 -4.20 0.88 6.76
CA GLY A 235 -3.68 1.66 7.87
C GLY A 235 -3.34 3.09 7.47
N ILE A 236 -2.80 3.28 6.25
CA ILE A 236 -2.54 4.61 5.68
C ILE A 236 -3.85 5.40 5.53
N ILE A 237 -4.89 4.77 4.98
CA ILE A 237 -6.22 5.39 4.81
C ILE A 237 -6.80 5.81 6.16
N LEU A 238 -6.77 4.91 7.15
CA LEU A 238 -7.30 5.21 8.48
C LEU A 238 -6.51 6.34 9.17
N THR A 239 -5.18 6.34 9.02
CA THR A 239 -4.33 7.41 9.57
C THR A 239 -4.61 8.75 8.89
N ALA A 240 -4.71 8.76 7.56
CA ALA A 240 -5.03 9.96 6.79
C ALA A 240 -6.40 10.54 7.18
N ALA A 241 -7.41 9.68 7.29
CA ALA A 241 -8.74 10.06 7.74
C ALA A 241 -8.73 10.58 9.19
N ALA A 242 -7.95 9.98 10.09
CA ALA A 242 -7.81 10.46 11.46
C ALA A 242 -7.15 11.85 11.53
N LEU A 243 -6.11 12.09 10.73
CA LEU A 243 -5.46 13.40 10.63
C LEU A 243 -6.39 14.45 10.00
N GLY A 244 -7.11 14.09 8.94
CA GLY A 244 -8.15 14.94 8.33
C GLY A 244 -9.28 15.27 9.31
N PHE A 245 -9.72 14.28 10.09
CA PHE A 245 -10.71 14.45 11.14
C PHE A 245 -10.25 15.39 12.25
N LEU A 246 -8.96 15.41 12.56
CA LEU A 246 -8.33 16.33 13.51
C LEU A 246 -8.04 17.72 12.92
N GLY A 247 -8.38 17.96 11.65
CA GLY A 247 -8.16 19.24 10.95
C GLY A 247 -6.73 19.45 10.46
N LEU A 248 -5.89 18.42 10.54
CA LEU A 248 -4.47 18.47 10.22
C LEU A 248 -4.15 17.96 8.80
N GLY A 249 -5.15 17.40 8.11
CA GLY A 249 -5.06 16.91 6.75
C GLY A 249 -5.39 17.97 5.69
N ALA A 250 -6.20 17.56 4.70
CA ALA A 250 -6.63 18.44 3.63
C ALA A 250 -7.44 19.62 4.17
N GLN A 251 -7.17 20.81 3.63
CA GLN A 251 -7.85 22.04 4.03
C GLN A 251 -9.04 22.31 3.10
N ALA A 252 -10.07 22.99 3.63
CA ALA A 252 -11.21 23.43 2.84
C ALA A 252 -10.73 24.28 1.64
N PRO A 253 -11.31 24.11 0.43
CA PRO A 253 -12.58 23.44 0.13
C PRO A 253 -12.48 21.94 -0.25
N LEU A 254 -11.29 21.34 -0.17
CA LEU A 254 -11.05 19.98 -0.67
C LEU A 254 -12.01 18.96 -0.03
N PRO A 255 -12.60 18.04 -0.81
CA PRO A 255 -13.52 17.04 -0.29
C PRO A 255 -12.75 15.81 0.22
N GLU A 256 -12.07 15.94 1.36
CA GLU A 256 -11.41 14.81 2.03
C GLU A 256 -12.34 14.18 3.06
N TRP A 257 -12.44 12.84 3.07
CA TRP A 257 -13.45 12.12 3.85
C TRP A 257 -13.31 12.33 5.37
N GLY A 258 -12.08 12.35 5.91
CA GLY A 258 -11.83 12.63 7.33
C GLY A 258 -12.26 14.05 7.71
N ALA A 259 -11.93 15.05 6.90
CA ALA A 259 -12.33 16.44 7.07
C ALA A 259 -13.86 16.60 7.00
N MET A 260 -14.53 15.90 6.09
CA MET A 260 -16.00 15.88 6.00
C MET A 260 -16.65 15.37 7.29
N ILE A 261 -16.12 14.29 7.89
CA ILE A 261 -16.57 13.80 9.19
C ILE A 261 -16.34 14.85 10.28
N SER A 262 -15.20 15.56 10.23
CA SER A 262 -14.87 16.58 11.23
C SER A 262 -15.90 17.70 11.26
N THR A 263 -16.26 18.26 10.10
CA THR A 263 -17.24 19.33 10.00
C THR A 263 -18.65 18.84 10.30
N GLY A 264 -19.02 17.66 9.79
CA GLY A 264 -20.32 17.02 10.03
C GLY A 264 -20.57 16.65 11.49
N ARG A 265 -19.52 16.46 12.31
CA ARG A 265 -19.64 16.08 13.72
C ARG A 265 -20.54 17.02 14.53
N ARG A 266 -20.52 18.32 14.21
CA ARG A 266 -21.32 19.34 14.91
C ARG A 266 -22.82 19.18 14.68
N TYR A 267 -23.19 18.56 13.57
CA TYR A 267 -24.58 18.40 13.12
C TYR A 267 -25.05 16.94 13.20
N MET A 268 -24.23 16.03 13.72
CA MET A 268 -24.47 14.58 13.62
C MET A 268 -25.80 14.10 14.21
N LEU A 269 -26.32 14.77 15.24
CA LEU A 269 -27.60 14.43 15.86
C LEU A 269 -28.81 14.74 14.96
N GLU A 270 -28.70 15.77 14.12
CA GLU A 270 -29.78 16.24 13.24
C GLU A 270 -29.59 15.75 11.80
N CYS A 271 -28.34 15.76 11.32
CA CYS A 271 -27.92 15.47 9.96
C CYS A 271 -26.93 14.30 9.94
N TRP A 272 -27.43 13.09 10.23
CA TRP A 272 -26.60 11.88 10.36
C TRP A 272 -25.76 11.55 9.11
N TRP A 273 -26.24 11.91 7.91
CA TRP A 273 -25.58 11.61 6.63
C TRP A 273 -24.21 12.27 6.51
N LEU A 274 -23.98 13.42 7.15
CA LEU A 274 -22.71 14.16 7.09
C LEU A 274 -21.52 13.38 7.67
N VAL A 275 -21.79 12.50 8.64
CA VAL A 275 -20.78 11.66 9.29
C VAL A 275 -20.85 10.23 8.76
N ALA A 276 -22.06 9.68 8.64
CA ALA A 276 -22.25 8.27 8.28
C ALA A 276 -21.79 7.96 6.86
N VAL A 277 -22.04 8.84 5.88
CA VAL A 277 -21.70 8.61 4.47
C VAL A 277 -20.18 8.57 4.24
N PRO A 278 -19.40 9.61 4.60
CA PRO A 278 -17.94 9.53 4.48
C PRO A 278 -17.32 8.47 5.41
N GLY A 279 -17.91 8.22 6.59
CA GLY A 279 -17.48 7.16 7.49
C GLY A 279 -17.64 5.75 6.89
N ALA A 280 -18.78 5.49 6.24
CA ALA A 280 -19.02 4.25 5.53
C ALA A 280 -18.05 4.06 4.36
N ALA A 281 -17.72 5.12 3.62
CA ALA A 281 -16.74 5.05 2.55
C ALA A 281 -15.33 4.70 3.06
N ILE A 282 -14.86 5.35 4.13
CA ILE A 282 -13.57 5.00 4.77
C ILE A 282 -13.59 3.53 5.22
N MET A 283 -14.66 3.11 5.90
CA MET A 283 -14.81 1.74 6.39
C MET A 283 -14.75 0.71 5.25
N LEU A 284 -15.56 0.90 4.20
CA LEU A 284 -15.64 -0.03 3.07
C LEU A 284 -14.31 -0.12 2.32
N VAL A 285 -13.65 1.02 2.09
CA VAL A 285 -12.38 1.07 1.38
C VAL A 285 -11.24 0.49 2.21
N SER A 286 -11.12 0.85 3.49
CA SER A 286 -10.11 0.25 4.37
C SER A 286 -10.32 -1.26 4.52
N LEU A 287 -11.57 -1.72 4.65
CA LEU A 287 -11.87 -3.14 4.70
C LEU A 287 -11.47 -3.84 3.39
N ALA A 288 -11.77 -3.24 2.23
CA ALA A 288 -11.42 -3.80 0.93
C ALA A 288 -9.91 -3.98 0.75
N PHE A 289 -9.11 -2.97 1.12
CA PHE A 289 -7.64 -3.07 1.08
C PHE A 289 -7.10 -4.06 2.12
N ASN A 290 -7.76 -4.20 3.27
CA ASN A 290 -7.39 -5.19 4.28
C ASN A 290 -7.63 -6.63 3.76
N LEU A 291 -8.82 -6.92 3.22
CA LEU A 291 -9.16 -8.22 2.63
C LEU A 291 -8.29 -8.56 1.41
N LEU A 292 -7.98 -7.57 0.58
CA LEU A 292 -7.06 -7.73 -0.54
C LEU A 292 -5.65 -8.06 -0.05
N GLY A 293 -5.20 -7.37 1.01
CA GLY A 293 -3.92 -7.60 1.65
C GLY A 293 -3.78 -9.01 2.23
N ASP A 294 -4.81 -9.48 2.94
CA ASP A 294 -4.83 -10.83 3.51
C ASP A 294 -4.74 -11.91 2.43
N GLY A 295 -5.49 -11.77 1.34
CA GLY A 295 -5.38 -12.71 0.21
C GLY A 295 -4.02 -12.69 -0.47
N LEU A 296 -3.32 -11.54 -0.50
CA LEU A 296 -1.94 -11.46 -0.99
C LEU A 296 -0.94 -12.10 -0.02
N ARG A 297 -1.18 -12.00 1.30
CA ARG A 297 -0.38 -12.67 2.32
C ARG A 297 -0.47 -14.18 2.23
N ASP A 298 -1.67 -14.71 2.01
CA ASP A 298 -1.89 -16.15 1.88
C ASP A 298 -1.07 -16.74 0.71
N ILE A 299 -0.88 -15.97 -0.37
CA ILE A 299 -0.04 -16.37 -1.52
C ILE A 299 1.46 -16.40 -1.16
N LEU A 300 1.88 -15.54 -0.23
CA LEU A 300 3.28 -15.40 0.17
C LEU A 300 3.70 -16.36 1.28
N ASP A 301 2.77 -16.93 2.05
CA ASP A 301 3.10 -17.85 3.14
C ASP A 301 3.44 -19.25 2.58
N PRO A 302 4.73 -19.67 2.57
CA PRO A 302 5.17 -20.91 1.93
C PRO A 302 4.76 -22.17 2.71
N ARG A 303 4.02 -22.05 3.81
CA ARG A 303 3.69 -23.15 4.73
C ARG A 303 2.33 -23.81 4.45
N SER A 304 1.65 -23.45 3.36
CA SER A 304 0.35 -24.02 2.99
C SER A 304 0.39 -25.12 1.91
N GLU A 305 1.58 -25.55 1.49
CA GLU A 305 1.79 -26.80 0.71
C GLU A 305 2.93 -27.66 1.28
#